data_AF-A0A1C4X5H5-F1
#
_entry.id   AF-A0A1C4X5H5-F1
#
_cell.length_a   1.000
_cell.length_b   1.000
_cell.length_c   1.000
_cell.angle_alpha   90.00
_cell.angle_beta   90.00
_cell.angle_gamma   90.00
#
_symmetry.space_group_name_H-M   'P 1'
#
loop_
_entity.id
_entity.type
_entity.pdbx_description
1 polymer ?
#
loop_
_entity_poly.entity_id
_entity_poly.type
_entity_poly.pdbx_seq_one_letter_code
_entity_poly.pdbx_strand_id
1 'polypeptide(L)' 'MSLPPSTGDAPICSARGCRAPAEWALRWNNPRLHTADRRKTWLACADHRASLGDFLDARGFLREVAPLAGSPTLDG' A
#
# COMPACT_ATOMS: atom_id res chain seq x y z
N MET A 1 23.65 19.28 -9.14
CA MET A 1 22.65 18.65 -10.03
C MET A 1 21.81 17.71 -9.18
N SER A 2 20.51 17.97 -9.08
CA SER A 2 19.58 17.08 -8.37
C SER A 2 18.94 16.17 -9.41
N LEU A 3 19.19 14.87 -9.31
CA LEU A 3 18.58 13.88 -10.19
C LEU A 3 17.06 13.90 -9.97
N PRO A 4 16.21 13.92 -11.02
CA PRO A 4 14.78 13.76 -10.85
C PRO A 4 14.50 12.36 -10.26
N PRO A 5 13.52 12.20 -9.36
CA PRO A 5 13.11 10.88 -8.92
C PRO A 5 12.62 10.10 -10.14
N SER A 6 13.21 8.92 -10.38
CA SER A 6 12.86 8.03 -11.48
C SER A 6 11.37 7.70 -11.44
N THR A 7 10.60 8.41 -12.27
CA THR A 7 9.20 8.12 -12.53
C THR A 7 9.19 6.99 -13.55
N GLY A 8 8.99 5.74 -13.13
CA GLY A 8 9.10 4.66 -14.12
C GLY A 8 8.68 3.24 -13.75
N ASP A 9 8.43 2.91 -12.48
CA ASP A 9 7.92 1.57 -12.15
C ASP A 9 6.58 1.69 -11.43
N ALA A 10 5.58 0.99 -11.97
CA ALA A 10 4.27 0.93 -11.34
C ALA A 10 4.43 0.29 -9.94
N PRO A 11 3.82 0.85 -8.89
CA PRO A 11 3.92 0.30 -7.55
C PRO A 11 3.53 -1.18 -7.54
N ILE A 12 4.34 -2.04 -6.91
CA ILE A 12 4.15 -3.50 -6.95
C ILE A 12 3.42 -3.99 -5.70
N CYS A 13 2.61 -5.04 -5.89
CA CYS A 13 1.93 -5.72 -4.79
C CYS A 13 2.90 -6.22 -3.71
N SER A 14 2.58 -5.98 -2.45
CA SER A 14 3.33 -6.42 -1.27
C SER A 14 3.15 -7.90 -0.91
N ALA A 15 2.26 -8.61 -1.60
CA ALA A 15 2.10 -10.05 -1.41
C ALA A 15 3.40 -10.77 -1.79
N ARG A 16 3.81 -11.73 -0.96
CA ARG A 16 5.08 -12.44 -1.14
C ARG A 16 5.13 -13.15 -2.50
N GLY A 17 6.12 -12.78 -3.31
CA GLY A 17 6.32 -13.37 -4.65
C GLY A 17 5.39 -12.80 -5.74
N CYS A 18 4.49 -11.88 -5.39
CA CYS A 18 3.67 -11.19 -6.38
C CYS A 18 4.48 -10.07 -7.04
N ARG A 19 4.33 -9.94 -8.36
CA ARG A 19 4.91 -8.84 -9.16
C ARG A 19 3.84 -8.07 -9.94
N ALA A 20 2.56 -8.32 -9.65
CA ALA A 20 1.47 -7.62 -10.28
C ALA A 20 1.46 -6.14 -9.85
N PRO A 21 1.03 -5.22 -10.74
CA PRO A 21 0.84 -3.82 -10.38
C PRO A 21 -0.18 -3.71 -9.25
N ALA A 22 0.12 -2.87 -8.28
CA ALA A 22 -0.77 -2.57 -7.19
C ALA A 22 -1.79 -1.51 -7.60
N GLU A 23 -3.02 -1.75 -7.19
CA GLU A 23 -4.18 -0.90 -7.44
C GLU A 23 -4.80 -0.41 -6.13
N TRP A 24 -4.32 -0.93 -4.99
CA TRP A 24 -4.87 -0.67 -3.67
C TRP A 24 -3.75 -0.39 -2.66
N ALA A 25 -4.03 0.54 -1.75
CA ALA A 25 -3.24 0.85 -0.57
C ALA A 25 -4.01 0.41 0.69
N LEU A 26 -3.45 -0.54 1.42
CA LEU A 26 -3.97 -1.02 2.69
C LEU A 26 -3.16 -0.34 3.80
N ARG A 27 -3.76 0.64 4.47
CA ARG A 27 -3.16 1.33 5.61
C ARG A 27 -3.45 0.54 6.88
N TRP A 28 -2.41 0.27 7.65
CA TRP A 28 -2.50 -0.55 8.86
C TRP A 28 -1.62 -0.03 9.99
N ASN A 29 -1.99 -0.37 11.22
CA ASN A 29 -1.23 -0.07 12.42
C ASN A 29 -1.23 -1.27 13.37
N ASN A 30 -0.04 -1.70 13.77
CA ASN A 30 0.16 -2.63 14.87
C ASN A 30 0.52 -1.85 16.16
N PRO A 31 -0.44 -1.66 17.08
CA PRO A 31 -0.25 -0.86 18.30
C PRO A 31 0.76 -1.48 19.28
N ARG A 32 1.13 -2.75 19.10
CA ARG A 32 2.15 -3.41 19.93
C ARG A 32 3.57 -2.98 19.58
N LEU A 33 3.79 -2.44 18.37
CA LEU A 33 5.11 -2.05 17.85
C LEU A 33 5.20 -0.56 17.50
N HIS A 34 4.07 0.10 17.27
CA HIS A 34 3.99 1.45 16.75
C HIS A 34 2.99 2.27 17.57
N THR A 35 3.28 3.57 17.73
CA THR A 35 2.30 4.53 18.26
C THR A 35 1.11 4.66 17.29
N ALA A 36 -0.04 5.12 17.79
CA ALA A 36 -1.28 5.23 16.99
C ALA A 36 -1.11 6.08 15.71
N ASP A 37 -0.20 7.06 15.76
CA ASP A 37 0.13 7.98 14.67
C ASP A 37 0.89 7.29 13.52
N ARG A 38 1.73 6.29 13.82
CA ARG A 38 2.55 5.63 12.81
C ARG A 38 1.80 4.52 12.10
N ARG A 39 1.34 4.81 10.88
CA ARG A 39 0.67 3.86 9.98
C ARG A 39 1.63 3.39 8.89
N LYS A 40 1.58 2.10 8.59
CA LYS A 40 2.27 1.51 7.44
C LYS A 40 1.27 1.29 6.32
N THR A 41 1.78 1.22 5.09
CA THR A 41 0.97 0.94 3.89
C THR A 41 1.50 -0.32 3.23
N TRP A 42 0.61 -1.26 2.96
CA TRP A 42 0.85 -2.37 2.05
C TRP A 42 0.14 -2.11 0.73
N LEU A 43 0.77 -2.47 -0.36
CA LEU A 43 0.24 -2.33 -1.71
C LEU A 43 -0.38 -3.65 -2.15
N ALA A 44 -1.53 -3.63 -2.82
CA ALA A 44 -2.19 -4.84 -3.29
C ALA A 44 -2.71 -4.69 -4.72
N CYS A 45 -2.55 -5.73 -5.54
CA CYS A 45 -3.27 -5.89 -6.79
C CYS A 45 -4.71 -6.38 -6.51
N ALA A 46 -5.57 -6.38 -7.54
CA ALA A 46 -6.94 -6.90 -7.42
C ALA A 46 -7.04 -8.28 -6.75
N ASP A 47 -6.21 -9.26 -7.16
CA ASP A 47 -6.21 -10.61 -6.61
C ASP A 47 -5.86 -10.69 -5.11
N HIS A 48 -4.91 -9.87 -4.66
CA HIS A 48 -4.36 -9.98 -3.31
C HIS A 48 -4.96 -8.98 -2.31
N ARG A 49 -5.80 -8.05 -2.76
CA ARG A 49 -6.46 -7.07 -1.90
C ARG A 49 -7.22 -7.75 -0.75
N ALA A 50 -8.04 -8.75 -1.07
CA ALA A 50 -8.83 -9.48 -0.07
C ALA A 50 -7.92 -10.18 0.94
N SER A 51 -7.05 -11.08 0.47
CA SER A 51 -6.16 -11.86 1.32
C SER A 51 -5.29 -11.03 2.27
N LEU A 52 -4.72 -9.91 1.80
CA LEU A 52 -3.93 -9.00 2.64
C LEU A 52 -4.80 -8.22 3.62
N GLY A 53 -6.00 -7.83 3.19
CA GLY A 53 -7.01 -7.17 4.02
C GLY A 53 -7.46 -8.06 5.17
N ASP A 54 -7.91 -9.28 4.86
CA ASP A 54 -8.36 -10.29 5.83
C ASP A 54 -7.25 -10.61 6.85
N PHE A 55 -5.99 -10.70 6.39
CA PHE A 55 -4.85 -10.91 7.29
C PHE A 55 -4.70 -9.79 8.31
N LEU A 56 -4.85 -8.54 7.89
CA LEU A 56 -4.73 -7.37 8.75
C LEU A 56 -5.97 -7.21 9.64
N ASP A 57 -7.15 -7.49 9.12
CA ASP A 57 -8.43 -7.38 9.80
C ASP A 57 -8.57 -8.40 10.93
N ALA A 58 -8.21 -9.67 10.67
CA ALA A 58 -8.22 -10.73 11.68
C ALA A 58 -7.30 -10.45 12.88
N ARG A 59 -6.32 -9.54 12.72
CA ARG A 59 -5.41 -9.09 13.80
C ARG A 59 -5.81 -7.73 14.38
N GLY A 60 -6.89 -7.14 13.87
CA GLY A 60 -7.35 -5.80 14.22
C GLY A 60 -6.34 -4.72 13.86
N PHE A 61 -5.48 -4.93 12.86
CA PHE A 61 -4.45 -3.97 12.41
C PHE A 61 -4.92 -3.09 11.26
N LEU A 62 -5.89 -3.56 10.48
CA LEU A 62 -6.40 -2.82 9.33
C LEU A 62 -7.03 -1.50 9.77
N ARG A 63 -6.72 -0.43 9.04
CA ARG A 63 -7.29 0.91 9.30
C ARG A 63 -8.03 1.47 8.11
N GLU A 64 -7.53 1.23 6.90
CA GLU A 64 -8.14 1.75 5.69
C GLU A 64 -7.70 0.90 4.50
N VAL A 65 -8.59 0.75 3.53
CA VAL A 65 -8.28 0.23 2.20
C VAL A 65 -8.73 1.29 1.20
N ALA A 66 -7.78 1.88 0.51
CA ALA A 66 -8.04 2.92 -0.49
C ALA A 66 -7.54 2.46 -1.86
N PRO A 67 -8.19 2.85 -2.96
CA PRO A 67 -7.61 2.69 -4.28
C PRO A 67 -6.29 3.49 -4.32
N LEU A 68 -5.26 2.86 -4.88
CA LEU A 68 -4.01 3.51 -5.18
C LEU A 68 -4.26 4.39 -6.39
N ALA A 69 -4.76 5.61 -6.15
CA ALA A 69 -4.83 6.62 -7.19
C ALA A 69 -3.41 6.79 -7.73
N GLY A 70 -3.16 6.24 -8.92
CA GLY A 70 -1.96 6.56 -9.67
C GLY A 70 -1.92 8.06 -9.73
N SER A 71 -0.83 8.64 -9.22
CA SER A 71 -0.60 10.08 -9.15
C SER A 71 -1.35 10.80 -10.27
N PRO A 72 -2.46 11.52 -10.01
CA PRO A 72 -2.94 12.43 -11.02
C PRO A 72 -1.77 13.39 -11.25
N THR A 73 -1.32 13.45 -12.49
CA THR A 73 -0.40 14.45 -13.00
C THR A 73 -0.56 15.72 -12.19
N LEU A 74 0.50 16.12 -11.47
CA LEU A 74 0.62 17.50 -11.03
C LEU A 74 0.80 18.29 -12.33
N ASP A 75 -0.32 18.71 -12.90
CA ASP A 75 -0.40 19.83 -13.80
C ASP A 75 0.06 21.07 -13.01
N GLY A 76 1.05 21.76 -13.56
CA GLY A 76 1.73 22.92 -12.97
C GLY A 76 2.89 23.34 -13.83
#